data_AF-A0A7X7PU95-F1
#
_entry.id   AF-A0A7X7PU95-F1
#
_cell.length_a   1.000
_cell.length_b   1.000
_cell.length_c   1.000
_cell.angle_alpha   90.00
_cell.angle_beta   90.00
_cell.angle_gamma   90.00
#
_symmetry.space_group_name_H-M   'P 1'
#
loop_
_entity.id
_entity.type
_entity.pdbx_description
1 polymer ?
#
loop_
_entity_poly.entity_id
_entity_poly.type
_entity_poly.pdbx_seq_one_letter_code
_entity_poly.pdbx_strand_id
1 'polypeptide(L)'
;MTTLFVQSPPRLGNQYRDDTFLREYLRRRLPDEILKSIEGELDAMGELAGGELYRLQLADRLHEPTLTQWDPWGNRVDEIELSPLWRKAAP
;
A
#
# COMPACT_ATOMS: atom_id res chain seq x y z
N MET A 1 -17.94 -1.46 37.94
CA MET A 1 -18.02 -1.62 36.47
C MET A 1 -16.82 -2.42 36.01
N THR A 2 -17.05 -3.59 35.43
CA THR A 2 -15.98 -4.45 34.91
C THR A 2 -15.52 -3.89 33.57
N THR A 3 -14.28 -3.43 33.46
CA THR A 3 -13.70 -3.00 32.18
C THR A 3 -13.54 -4.22 31.27
N LEU A 4 -14.19 -4.20 30.11
CA LEU A 4 -14.03 -5.23 29.08
C LEU A 4 -12.58 -5.21 28.56
N PHE A 5 -11.93 -6.37 28.55
CA PHE A 5 -10.66 -6.53 27.85
C PHE A 5 -10.91 -6.51 26.34
N VAL A 6 -10.11 -5.72 25.62
CA VAL A 6 -10.13 -5.66 24.15
C VAL A 6 -8.72 -5.96 23.64
N GLN A 7 -8.62 -7.01 22.82
CA GLN A 7 -7.36 -7.40 22.19
C GLN A 7 -6.89 -6.32 21.19
N SER A 8 -5.61 -5.96 21.25
CA SER A 8 -5.03 -5.05 20.27
C SER A 8 -4.96 -5.73 18.89
N PRO A 9 -5.29 -5.01 17.80
CA PRO A 9 -5.19 -5.56 16.46
C PRO A 9 -3.73 -5.81 16.05
N PRO A 10 -3.48 -6.73 15.11
CA PRO A 10 -2.15 -6.89 14.53
C PRO A 10 -1.70 -5.60 13.84
N ARG A 11 -0.39 -5.40 13.76
CA ARG A 11 0.24 -4.28 13.07
C ARG A 11 1.31 -4.83 12.14
N LEU A 12 1.44 -4.21 10.98
CA LEU A 12 2.57 -4.48 10.08
C LEU A 12 3.81 -3.71 10.58
N GLY A 13 4.97 -4.36 10.52
CA GLY A 13 6.27 -3.71 10.61
C GLY A 13 6.84 -3.41 9.23
N ASN A 14 8.15 -3.27 9.14
CA ASN A 14 8.83 -3.02 7.87
C ASN A 14 8.79 -4.29 6.99
N GLN A 15 8.09 -4.20 5.85
CA GLN A 15 7.80 -5.37 5.02
C GLN A 15 9.03 -5.98 4.34
N TYR A 16 10.16 -5.26 4.28
CA TYR A 16 11.42 -5.82 3.82
C TYR A 16 12.16 -6.54 4.96
N ARG A 17 12.30 -5.90 6.12
CA ARG A 17 13.02 -6.48 7.28
C ARG A 17 12.34 -7.74 7.82
N ASP A 18 11.01 -7.71 7.87
CA ASP A 18 10.18 -8.77 8.43
C ASP A 18 9.99 -9.95 7.46
N ASP A 19 10.28 -9.77 6.16
CA ASP A 19 10.26 -10.86 5.17
C ASP A 19 11.61 -11.58 5.08
N THR A 20 11.76 -12.59 5.95
CA THR A 20 12.97 -13.43 5.98
C THR A 20 13.17 -14.17 4.65
N PHE A 21 12.10 -14.62 4.01
CA PHE A 21 12.21 -15.37 2.76
C PHE A 21 12.77 -14.50 1.63
N LEU A 22 12.22 -13.29 1.45
CA LEU A 22 12.69 -12.34 0.45
C LEU A 22 14.17 -12.00 0.64
N ARG A 23 14.57 -11.70 1.88
CA ARG A 23 15.97 -11.35 2.19
C ARG A 23 16.95 -12.49 1.89
N GLU A 24 16.59 -13.72 2.25
CA GLU A 24 17.40 -14.91 1.93
C GLU A 24 17.45 -15.19 0.43
N TYR A 25 16.33 -15.00 -0.27
CA TYR A 25 16.26 -15.17 -1.71
C TYR A 25 17.17 -14.18 -2.44
N LEU A 26 17.11 -12.90 -2.08
CA LEU A 26 17.93 -11.85 -2.71
C LEU A 26 19.43 -12.10 -2.46
N ARG A 27 19.82 -12.50 -1.24
CA ARG A 27 21.22 -12.84 -0.92
C ARG A 27 21.75 -14.02 -1.76
N ARG A 28 20.89 -14.95 -2.15
CA ARG A 28 21.28 -16.10 -3.00
C ARG A 28 21.30 -15.77 -4.50
N ARG A 29 20.54 -14.76 -4.93
CA ARG A 29 20.29 -14.48 -6.34
C ARG A 29 21.05 -13.28 -6.88
N LEU A 30 21.43 -12.34 -6.02
CA LEU A 30 22.15 -11.14 -6.40
C LEU A 30 23.61 -11.23 -6.00
N PRO A 31 24.54 -10.71 -6.83
CA PRO A 31 25.89 -10.42 -6.37
C PRO A 31 25.86 -9.47 -5.17
N ASP A 32 26.78 -9.66 -4.22
CA ASP A 32 26.84 -8.87 -2.98
C ASP A 32 26.88 -7.36 -3.22
N GLU A 33 27.60 -6.91 -4.25
CA GLU A 33 27.72 -5.49 -4.60
C GLU A 33 26.37 -4.90 -5.00
N ILE A 34 25.59 -5.63 -5.78
CA ILE A 34 24.25 -5.21 -6.22
C ILE A 34 23.28 -5.21 -5.05
N LEU A 35 23.32 -6.24 -4.20
CA LEU A 35 22.45 -6.28 -3.02
C LEU A 35 22.72 -5.08 -2.11
N LYS A 36 23.99 -4.80 -1.81
CA LYS A 36 24.38 -3.65 -0.99
C LYS A 36 23.97 -2.32 -1.60
N SER A 37 23.99 -2.19 -2.93
CA SER A 37 23.59 -0.94 -3.58
C SER A 37 22.09 -0.66 -3.50
N ILE A 38 21.24 -1.70 -3.38
CA ILE A 38 19.77 -1.55 -3.35
C ILE A 38 19.14 -1.76 -1.97
N GLU A 39 19.84 -2.36 -1.01
CA GLU A 39 19.27 -2.77 0.28
C GLU A 39 18.67 -1.58 1.06
N GLY A 40 19.28 -0.39 0.98
CA GLY A 40 18.73 0.82 1.60
C GLY A 40 17.40 1.27 1.00
N GLU A 41 17.22 1.15 -0.31
CA GLU A 41 15.96 1.49 -0.98
C GLU A 41 14.87 0.46 -0.66
N LEU A 42 15.22 -0.83 -0.61
CA LEU A 42 14.31 -1.90 -0.21
C LEU A 42 13.83 -1.71 1.24
N ASP A 43 14.73 -1.31 2.13
CA ASP A 43 14.42 -1.01 3.52
C ASP A 43 13.44 0.16 3.66
N ALA A 44 13.71 1.27 2.96
CA ALA A 44 12.83 2.44 2.92
C ALA A 44 11.45 2.09 2.33
N MET A 45 11.42 1.29 1.26
CA MET A 45 10.19 0.81 0.64
C MET A 45 9.40 -0.09 1.60
N GLY A 46 10.07 -0.96 2.33
CA GLY A 46 9.45 -1.82 3.34
C GLY A 46 8.78 -1.02 4.47
N GLU A 47 9.38 0.11 4.88
CA GLU A 47 8.82 1.02 5.87
C GLU A 47 7.57 1.73 5.33
N LEU A 48 7.64 2.24 4.11
CA LEU A 48 6.49 2.87 3.44
C LEU A 48 5.33 1.88 3.28
N ALA A 49 5.64 0.65 2.87
CA ALA A 49 4.66 -0.40 2.62
C ALA A 49 3.90 -0.80 3.90
N GLY A 50 4.60 -1.03 5.02
CA GLY A 50 3.96 -1.37 6.31
C GLY A 50 3.35 -0.16 7.05
N GLY A 51 3.81 1.04 6.72
CA GLY A 51 3.46 2.29 7.40
C GLY A 51 2.42 3.13 6.66
N GLU A 52 2.88 4.17 5.95
CA GLU A 52 2.00 5.15 5.31
C GLU A 52 1.09 4.53 4.25
N LEU A 53 1.64 3.73 3.34
CA LEU A 53 0.88 3.16 2.23
C LEU A 53 -0.19 2.19 2.74
N TYR A 54 0.12 1.37 3.74
CA TYR A 54 -0.87 0.49 4.37
C TYR A 54 -2.00 1.28 5.04
N ARG A 55 -1.69 2.38 5.75
CA ARG A 55 -2.73 3.24 6.36
C ARG A 55 -3.63 3.88 5.32
N LEU A 56 -3.06 4.38 4.22
CA LEU A 56 -3.83 4.94 3.12
C LEU A 56 -4.73 3.88 2.47
N GLN A 57 -4.20 2.68 2.23
CA GLN A 57 -4.97 1.56 1.67
C GLN A 57 -6.11 1.13 2.60
N LEU A 58 -5.89 1.05 3.91
CA LEU A 58 -6.95 0.74 4.88
C LEU A 58 -8.06 1.80 4.91
N ALA A 59 -7.70 3.09 4.78
CA ALA A 59 -8.66 4.18 4.72
C ALA A 59 -9.46 4.18 3.41
N ASP A 60 -8.83 3.74 2.32
CA ASP A 60 -9.42 3.75 0.99
C ASP A 60 -10.16 2.45 0.61
N ARG A 61 -9.96 1.36 1.36
CA ARG A 61 -10.39 -0.01 1.00
C ARG A 61 -11.87 -0.21 0.64
N LEU A 62 -12.75 0.72 1.01
CA LEU A 62 -14.19 0.67 0.73
C LEU A 62 -14.63 1.69 -0.33
N HIS A 63 -13.70 2.49 -0.87
CA HIS A 63 -13.98 3.43 -1.95
C HIS A 63 -13.73 2.74 -3.29
N GLU A 64 -14.80 2.42 -3.99
CA GLU A 64 -14.73 1.91 -5.36
C GLU A 64 -14.84 3.08 -6.36
N PRO A 65 -14.10 3.05 -7.48
CA PRO A 65 -14.25 4.05 -8.53
C PRO A 65 -15.64 3.95 -9.16
N THR A 66 -16.22 5.09 -9.52
CA THR A 66 -17.56 5.14 -10.14
C THR A 66 -17.46 5.58 -11.59
N LEU A 67 -18.34 5.03 -12.44
CA LEU A 67 -18.44 5.40 -13.85
C LEU A 67 -19.74 6.19 -14.07
N THR A 68 -19.60 7.45 -14.48
CA THR A 68 -20.69 8.30 -14.95
C THR A 68 -20.69 8.30 -16.47
N GLN A 69 -21.58 7.50 -17.06
CA GLN A 69 -21.65 7.36 -18.52
C GLN A 69 -22.28 8.57 -19.21
N TRP A 70 -23.26 9.19 -18.58
CA TRP A 70 -24.07 10.27 -19.15
C TRP A 70 -24.19 11.43 -18.16
N ASP A 71 -24.14 12.65 -18.65
CA ASP A 71 -24.39 13.84 -17.83
C ASP A 71 -25.91 14.04 -17.56
N PRO A 72 -26.29 14.99 -16.69
CA PRO A 72 -27.71 15.27 -16.40
C PRO A 72 -28.56 15.75 -17.59
N TRP A 73 -27.95 16.07 -18.75
CA TRP A 73 -28.61 16.56 -19.96
C TRP A 73 -28.66 15.53 -21.09
N GLY A 74 -28.18 14.30 -20.84
CA GLY A 74 -28.19 13.21 -21.81
C GLY A 74 -27.01 13.20 -22.77
N ASN A 75 -25.97 13.99 -22.53
CA ASN A 75 -24.72 13.89 -23.29
C ASN A 75 -23.88 12.72 -22.75
N ARG A 76 -23.23 11.96 -23.65
CA ARG A 76 -22.28 10.91 -23.26
C ARG A 76 -20.99 11.56 -22.76
N VAL A 77 -20.54 11.21 -21.55
CA VAL A 77 -19.33 11.79 -20.92
C VAL A 77 -18.28 10.76 -20.50
N ASP A 78 -18.68 9.53 -20.15
CA ASP A 78 -17.78 8.44 -19.78
C ASP A 78 -16.71 8.81 -18.72
N GLU A 79 -17.11 9.56 -17.70
CA GLU A 79 -16.23 10.02 -16.63
C GLU A 79 -16.06 8.94 -15.55
N ILE A 80 -14.81 8.69 -15.15
CA ILE A 80 -14.50 7.79 -14.03
C ILE A 80 -14.03 8.62 -12.84
N GLU A 81 -14.80 8.60 -11.75
CA GLU A 81 -14.34 9.18 -10.49
C GLU A 81 -13.44 8.18 -9.76
N LEU A 82 -12.17 8.54 -9.60
CA LEU A 82 -11.17 7.73 -8.91
C LEU A 82 -11.28 7.87 -7.38
N SER A 83 -10.88 6.81 -6.66
CA SER A 83 -10.82 6.85 -5.20
C SER A 83 -9.81 7.90 -4.69
N PRO A 84 -9.98 8.44 -3.47
CA PRO A 84 -9.04 9.39 -2.87
C PRO A 84 -7.57 8.94 -2.92
N LEU A 85 -7.29 7.66 -2.60
CA LEU A 85 -5.92 7.13 -2.69
C LEU A 85 -5.41 7.18 -4.14
N TRP A 86 -6.23 6.76 -5.09
CA TRP A 86 -5.84 6.71 -6.49
C TRP A 86 -5.58 8.11 -7.07
N ARG A 87 -6.34 9.12 -6.64
CA ARG A 87 -6.07 10.53 -6.96
C ARG A 87 -4.74 11.02 -6.39
N LYS A 88 -4.36 10.60 -5.18
CA LYS A 88 -3.07 10.96 -4.56
C LYS A 88 -1.89 10.27 -5.26
N ALA A 89 -2.10 9.06 -5.78
CA ALA A 89 -1.07 8.27 -6.47
C ALA A 89 -0.94 8.58 -7.96
N ALA A 90 -1.88 9.34 -8.54
CA ALA A 90 -1.84 9.73 -9.94
C ALA A 90 -0.60 10.62 -10.23
N PRO A 91 0.06 10.42 -11.39
CA PRO A 91 1.25 11.17 -11.78
C PRO A 91 0.98 12.64 -12.15
#